data_AF-A0A914GRX4-F1
#
_entry.id   AF-A0A914GRX4-F1
#
_cell.length_a   1.000
_cell.length_b   1.000
_cell.length_c   1.000
_cell.angle_alpha   90.00
_cell.angle_beta   90.00
_cell.angle_gamma   90.00
#
_symmetry.space_group_name_H-M   'P 1'
#
loop_
_entity.id
_entity.type
_entity.pdbx_description
1 polymer ?
#
loop_
_entity_poly.entity_id
_entity_poly.type
_entity_poly.pdbx_seq_one_letter_code
_entity_poly.pdbx_strand_id
1 'polypeptide(L)'
;MHRRLAINLLDFFAPAVTFMAFVLLVFLISFLFVNFFLITEEDDLTVFEKFGARHFGVRLGPHSLAQIKSGGPSVAAGQNAAPQMEKTEKKGPHRF
;
A
#
# COMPACT_ATOMS: atom_id res chain seq x y z
N MET A 1 -56.84 -19.81 0.47
CA MET A 1 -55.52 -19.20 0.72
C MET A 1 -54.42 -20.18 0.30
N HIS A 2 -53.90 -20.07 -0.91
CA HIS A 2 -52.72 -20.84 -1.33
C HIS A 2 -51.54 -19.86 -1.47
N ARG A 3 -50.69 -19.78 -0.45
CA ARG A 3 -49.38 -19.14 -0.60
C ARG A 3 -48.55 -20.07 -1.47
N ARG A 4 -48.41 -19.75 -2.76
CA ARG A 4 -47.44 -20.43 -3.62
C ARG A 4 -46.05 -20.09 -3.08
N LEU A 5 -45.40 -21.05 -2.43
CA LEU A 5 -43.96 -20.97 -2.16
C LEU A 5 -43.23 -21.11 -3.50
N ALA A 6 -43.14 -20.01 -4.24
CA ALA A 6 -42.20 -19.91 -5.35
C ALA A 6 -40.83 -19.59 -4.71
N ILE A 7 -40.09 -20.63 -4.32
CA ILE A 7 -38.67 -20.46 -3.96
C ILE A 7 -37.97 -20.13 -5.26
N ASN A 8 -37.63 -18.85 -5.44
CA ASN A 8 -36.93 -18.40 -6.64
C ASN A 8 -35.45 -18.74 -6.47
N LEU A 9 -34.72 -18.94 -7.58
CA LEU A 9 -33.26 -19.14 -7.55
C LEU A 9 -32.56 -18.06 -6.70
N LEU A 10 -33.08 -16.84 -6.71
CA LEU A 10 -32.61 -15.72 -5.90
C LEU A 10 -32.61 -16.00 -4.39
N ASP A 11 -33.60 -16.74 -3.87
CA ASP A 11 -33.70 -17.10 -2.45
C ASP A 11 -32.59 -18.08 -2.03
N PHE A 12 -32.07 -18.88 -2.98
CA PHE A 12 -30.91 -19.75 -2.76
C PHE A 12 -29.58 -19.01 -2.82
N PHE A 13 -29.49 -17.96 -3.66
CA PHE A 13 -28.27 -17.14 -3.77
C PHE A 13 -28.17 -16.06 -2.68
N ALA A 14 -29.27 -15.71 -2.02
CA ALA A 14 -29.27 -14.68 -0.98
C ALA A 14 -28.25 -14.93 0.15
N PRO A 15 -28.10 -16.15 0.70
CA PRO A 15 -27.04 -16.46 1.66
C PRO A 15 -25.63 -16.29 1.09
N ALA A 16 -25.40 -16.73 -0.16
CA ALA A 16 -24.10 -16.63 -0.81
C ALA A 16 -23.70 -15.17 -1.06
N VAL A 17 -24.64 -14.36 -1.56
CA VAL A 17 -24.42 -12.92 -1.79
C VAL A 17 -24.17 -12.20 -0.46
N THR A 18 -24.92 -12.53 0.59
CA THR A 18 -24.73 -11.94 1.92
C THR A 18 -23.36 -12.30 2.50
N PHE A 19 -22.93 -13.56 2.35
CA PHE A 19 -21.60 -13.99 2.77
C PHE A 19 -20.49 -13.26 2.02
N MET A 20 -20.61 -13.15 0.69
CA MET A 20 -19.64 -12.41 -0.12
C MET A 20 -19.60 -10.93 0.26
N ALA A 21 -20.75 -10.31 0.48
CA ALA A 21 -20.83 -8.93 0.94
C ALA A 21 -20.17 -8.75 2.32
N PHE A 22 -20.37 -9.69 3.25
CA PHE A 22 -19.73 -9.65 4.57
C PHE A 22 -18.21 -9.80 4.46
N VAL A 23 -17.71 -10.77 3.68
CA VAL A 23 -16.26 -10.96 3.48
C VAL A 23 -15.64 -9.73 2.82
N LEU A 24 -16.29 -9.17 1.80
CA LEU A 24 -15.83 -7.93 1.14
C LEU A 24 -15.83 -6.74 2.11
N LEU A 25 -16.85 -6.62 2.95
CA LEU A 25 -16.93 -5.56 3.95
C LEU A 25 -15.82 -5.70 4.98
N VAL A 26 -15.60 -6.89 5.54
CA VAL A 26 -14.51 -7.15 6.49
C VAL A 26 -13.15 -6.90 5.84
N PHE A 27 -12.96 -7.34 4.60
CA PHE A 27 -11.75 -7.06 3.84
C PHE A 27 -11.54 -5.56 3.64
N LEU A 28 -12.58 -4.83 3.23
CA LEU A 28 -12.51 -3.40 2.97
C LEU A 28 -12.28 -2.60 4.25
N ILE A 29 -12.94 -2.96 5.35
CA ILE A 29 -12.72 -2.34 6.66
C ILE A 29 -11.29 -2.62 7.13
N SER A 30 -10.83 -3.87 7.09
CA SER A 30 -9.46 -4.23 7.50
C SER A 30 -8.42 -3.49 6.64
N PHE A 31 -8.60 -3.53 5.32
CA PHE A 31 -7.71 -2.87 4.38
C PHE A 31 -7.69 -1.36 4.55
N LEU A 32 -8.85 -0.69 4.64
CA LEU A 32 -8.92 0.75 4.75
C LEU A 32 -8.53 1.24 6.15
N PHE A 33 -9.03 0.63 7.23
CA PHE A 33 -8.73 1.09 8.58
C PHE A 33 -7.28 0.83 8.99
N VAL A 34 -6.74 -0.34 8.71
CA VAL A 34 -5.33 -0.62 9.06
C VAL A 34 -4.39 0.21 8.19
N ASN A 35 -4.64 0.31 6.88
CA ASN A 35 -3.69 0.94 5.96
C ASN A 35 -3.82 2.48 5.91
N PHE A 36 -4.97 3.07 6.27
CA PHE A 36 -5.14 4.54 6.29
C PHE A 36 -5.22 5.17 7.69
N PHE A 37 -5.82 4.50 8.68
CA PHE A 37 -6.03 5.11 10.01
C PHE A 37 -4.99 4.70 11.04
N LEU A 38 -4.42 3.50 10.94
CA LEU A 38 -3.49 2.98 11.94
C LEU A 38 -2.03 3.27 11.64
N ILE A 39 -1.68 3.53 10.38
CA ILE A 39 -0.30 3.72 9.92
C ILE A 39 0.02 5.20 9.93
N THR A 40 1.06 5.55 10.67
CA THR A 40 1.58 6.91 10.79
C THR A 40 2.73 7.09 9.78
N GLU A 41 3.10 8.34 9.48
CA GLU A 41 4.22 8.65 8.56
C GLU A 41 5.60 8.18 9.04
N GLU A 42 5.68 7.69 10.29
CA GLU A 42 6.89 7.13 10.87
C GLU A 42 6.98 5.60 10.73
N ASP A 43 5.86 4.95 10.38
CA ASP A 43 5.82 3.50 10.20
C ASP A 43 6.43 3.09 8.86
N ASP A 44 6.93 1.86 8.80
CA ASP A 44 7.50 1.32 7.57
C ASP A 44 6.44 1.18 6.46
N LEU A 45 6.90 1.36 5.21
CA LEU A 45 6.07 1.24 4.01
C LEU A 45 5.35 -0.10 3.94
N THR A 46 4.02 -0.05 3.81
CA THR A 46 3.25 -1.29 3.69
C THR A 46 3.45 -1.98 2.35
N VAL A 47 3.16 -3.28 2.34
CA VAL A 47 3.10 -4.06 1.10
C VAL A 47 2.13 -3.44 0.11
N PHE A 48 1.04 -2.85 0.58
CA PHE A 48 0.05 -2.20 -0.27
C PHE A 48 0.53 -0.88 -0.85
N GLU A 49 1.21 -0.04 -0.06
CA GLU A 49 1.84 1.19 -0.60
C GLU A 49 2.89 0.85 -1.67
N LYS A 50 3.71 -0.18 -1.43
CA LYS A 50 4.68 -0.68 -2.42
C LYS A 50 3.99 -1.23 -3.67
N PHE A 51 2.94 -2.03 -3.50
CA PHE A 51 2.21 -2.65 -4.61
C PHE A 51 1.44 -1.62 -5.44
N GLY A 52 0.70 -0.72 -4.79
CA GLY A 52 -0.05 0.37 -5.43
C GLY A 52 0.86 1.31 -6.20
N ALA A 53 1.96 1.74 -5.60
CA ALA A 53 2.93 2.61 -6.28
C ALA A 53 3.61 1.90 -7.47
N ARG A 54 3.96 0.62 -7.33
CA ARG A 54 4.68 -0.12 -8.38
C ARG A 54 3.80 -0.55 -9.56
N HIS A 55 2.59 -1.01 -9.30
CA HIS A 55 1.75 -1.63 -10.34
C HIS A 55 0.68 -0.69 -10.88
N PHE A 56 0.20 0.26 -10.07
CA PHE A 56 -0.93 1.12 -10.42
C PHE A 56 -0.58 2.61 -10.41
N GLY A 57 0.59 2.99 -9.86
CA GLY A 57 0.99 4.39 -9.71
C GLY A 57 0.10 5.18 -8.76
N VAL A 58 -0.63 4.50 -7.86
CA VAL A 58 -1.58 5.13 -6.93
C VAL A 58 -1.07 5.09 -5.49
N ARG A 59 -1.43 6.11 -4.73
CA ARG A 59 -1.10 6.21 -3.30
C ARG A 59 -2.15 5.44 -2.49
N LEU A 60 -1.74 4.32 -1.88
CA LEU A 60 -2.61 3.45 -1.08
C LEU A 60 -2.41 3.61 0.43
N GLY A 61 -1.83 4.72 0.86
CA GLY A 61 -1.54 5.02 2.27
C GLY A 61 -1.13 6.48 2.47
N PRO A 62 -0.62 6.83 3.66
CA PRO A 62 -0.23 8.20 3.98
C PRO A 62 1.02 8.64 3.21
N HIS A 63 1.95 7.74 2.89
CA HIS A 63 3.23 8.09 2.29
C HIS A 63 3.11 8.53 0.83
N SER A 64 3.80 9.61 0.47
CA SER A 64 3.83 10.08 -0.92
C SER A 64 4.52 9.08 -1.86
N LEU A 65 4.13 9.07 -3.14
CA LEU A 65 4.78 8.20 -4.15
C LEU A 65 6.29 8.46 -4.27
N ALA A 66 6.74 9.70 -4.02
CA ALA A 66 8.15 10.05 -4.01
C ALA A 66 8.89 9.36 -2.85
N GLN A 67 8.29 9.37 -1.65
CA GLN A 67 8.83 8.72 -0.46
C GLN A 67 8.78 7.19 -0.56
N ILE A 68 7.77 6.64 -1.23
CA ILE A 68 7.69 5.20 -1.53
C ILE A 68 8.84 4.79 -2.47
N LYS A 69 9.12 5.62 -3.49
CA LYS A 69 10.21 5.37 -4.46
C LYS A 69 11.60 5.49 -3.83
N SER A 70 11.78 6.31 -2.81
CA SER A 70 13.04 6.43 -2.06
C SER A 70 13.27 5.30 -1.03
N GLY A 71 12.32 4.37 -0.89
CA GLY A 71 12.45 3.22 0.01
C GLY A 71 11.83 3.41 1.39
N GLY A 72 11.12 4.52 1.63
CA GLY A 72 10.41 4.79 2.89
C GLY A 72 11.19 5.65 3.88
N PRO A 73 10.54 6.06 4.99
CA PRO A 73 11.12 6.96 5.98
C PRO A 73 12.40 6.40 6.62
N SER A 74 12.42 5.11 7.01
CA SER A 74 13.58 4.43 7.59
C SER A 74 14.82 4.43 6.67
N VAL A 75 14.63 4.30 5.36
CA VAL A 75 15.72 4.28 4.36
C VAL A 75 16.21 5.70 4.06
N ALA A 76 15.30 6.66 3.96
CA ALA A 76 15.64 8.07 3.76
C ALA A 76 16.43 8.64 4.95
N ALA A 77 16.05 8.28 6.19
CA ALA A 77 16.78 8.66 7.39
C ALA A 77 18.20 8.06 7.41
N GLY A 78 18.35 6.79 7.00
CA GLY A 78 19.65 6.13 6.89
C GLY A 78 20.57 6.75 5.82
N GLN A 79 20.02 7.26 4.72
CA GLN A 79 20.79 7.96 3.68
C GLN A 79 21.29 9.34 4.12
N ASN A 80 20.51 10.05 4.95
CA ASN A 80 20.93 11.33 5.53
C ASN A 80 21.94 11.18 6.67
N ALA A 81 22.06 9.98 7.26
CA ALA A 81 23.03 9.65 8.31
C ALA A 81 24.36 9.09 7.78
N ALA A 82 24.46 8.76 6.49
CA ALA A 82 25.71 8.33 5.87
C ALA A 82 26.56 9.56 5.48
N PRO A 83 27.77 9.74 6.03
CA PRO A 83 28.62 10.87 5.66
C PRO A 83 29.03 10.78 4.19
N GLN A 84 28.78 11.86 3.45
CA GLN A 84 29.29 12.15 2.12
C GLN A 84 30.84 12.23 2.17
N MET A 85 31.52 11.10 2.09
CA MET A 85 32.91 10.98 1.62
C MET A 85 32.88 9.80 0.66
N GLU A 86 33.21 9.89 -0.62
CA GLU A 86 34.35 10.54 -1.23
C GLU A 86 34.09 10.47 -2.75
N LYS A 87 33.95 11.61 -3.43
CA LYS A 87 34.15 11.69 -4.88
C LYS A 87 34.61 13.09 -5.27
N THR A 88 35.88 13.36 -4.97
CA THR A 88 36.66 14.37 -5.68
C THR A 88 37.81 13.67 -6.41
N GLU A 89 37.46 13.03 -7.53
CA GLU A 89 38.41 12.86 -8.62
C GLU A 89 38.52 14.22 -9.35
N LYS A 90 39.72 14.79 -9.48
CA LYS A 90 40.17 15.45 -10.72
C LYS A 90 41.69 15.68 -10.77
N LYS A 91 42.33 14.78 -11.52
CA LYS A 91 43.52 14.87 -12.38
C LYS A 91 44.07 16.29 -12.69
N GLY A 92 45.35 16.49 -12.44
CA GLY A 92 46.18 17.53 -13.08
C GLY A 92 47.45 16.91 -13.67
N PRO A 93 47.81 17.15 -14.94
CA PRO A 93 49.09 16.73 -15.51
C PRO A 93 50.18 17.74 -15.10
N HIS A 94 51.45 17.33 -15.12
CA HIS A 94 52.66 18.09 -15.49
C HIS A 94 53.86 17.41 -14.82
N ARG A 95 54.61 16.58 -15.56
CA ARG A 95 55.78 16.90 -16.40
C ARG A 95 57.06 17.12 -15.57
N PHE A 96 57.94 16.12 -15.72
CA PHE A 96 59.37 16.03 -15.42
C PHE A 96 59.81 16.08 -13.96
#